data_AF-K1TJ59-F1
#
_entry.id   AF-K1TJ59-F1
#
_cell.length_a   1.000
_cell.length_b   1.000
_cell.length_c   1.000
_cell.angle_alpha   90.00
_cell.angle_beta   90.00
_cell.angle_gamma   90.00
#
_symmetry.space_group_name_H-M   'P 1'
#
loop_
_entity.id
_entity.type
_entity.pdbx_description
1 polymer ?
#
loop_
_entity_poly.entity_id
_entity_poly.type
_entity_poly.pdbx_seq_one_letter_code
_entity_poly.pdbx_strand_id
1 'polypeptide(L)'
;MYWILFIGIAVISYIVQNSLQSKFKKYSKMPLASGMTGKDVAEKMLHDNGIYDVRVTSTPGMLTDHYNPANKTVNLSEGVYGSNSVAAAAVAAHE
;
A
#
# COMPACT_ATOMS: atom_id res chain seq x y z
N MET A 1 18.74 3.62 -34.64
CA MET A 1 17.38 3.03 -34.59
C MET A 1 17.07 2.48 -33.19
N TYR A 2 17.81 1.50 -32.67
CA TYR A 2 17.55 0.90 -31.35
C TYR A 2 17.56 1.89 -30.17
N TRP A 3 18.48 2.88 -30.18
CA TRP A 3 18.53 3.92 -29.15
C TRP A 3 17.28 4.81 -29.08
N ILE A 4 16.66 5.12 -30.22
CA ILE A 4 15.43 5.94 -30.27
C ILE A 4 14.27 5.16 -29.63
N LEU A 5 14.19 3.86 -29.92
CA LEU A 5 13.18 2.98 -29.36
C LEU A 5 13.36 2.81 -27.85
N PHE A 6 14.61 2.63 -27.39
CA PHE A 6 14.94 2.55 -25.97
C PHE A 6 14.57 3.83 -25.22
N ILE A 7 14.96 5.01 -25.76
CA ILE A 7 14.63 6.31 -25.17
C ILE A 7 13.12 6.52 -25.15
N GLY A 8 12.40 6.14 -26.22
CA GLY A 8 10.95 6.23 -26.28
C GLY A 8 10.25 5.44 -25.17
N ILE A 9 10.66 4.18 -24.96
CA ILE A 9 10.12 3.34 -23.89
C ILE A 9 10.48 3.92 -22.51
N ALA A 10 11.73 4.33 -22.31
CA ALA A 10 12.18 4.89 -21.03
C ALA A 10 11.40 6.14 -20.63
N VAL A 11 11.12 7.05 -21.58
CA VAL A 11 10.32 8.26 -21.33
C VAL A 11 8.88 7.90 -20.93
N ILE A 12 8.25 6.96 -21.64
CA ILE A 12 6.88 6.51 -21.31
C ILE A 12 6.85 5.87 -19.92
N SER A 13 7.79 4.97 -19.62
CA SER A 13 7.92 4.34 -18.31
C SER A 13 8.10 5.37 -17.19
N TYR A 14 8.93 6.39 -17.42
CA TYR A 14 9.14 7.47 -16.46
C TYR A 14 7.86 8.27 -16.19
N ILE A 15 7.09 8.61 -17.24
CA ILE A 15 5.83 9.33 -17.10
C ILE A 15 4.81 8.52 -16.26
N VAL A 16 4.69 7.22 -16.54
CA VAL A 16 3.79 6.33 -15.78
C VAL A 16 4.21 6.27 -14.31
N GLN A 17 5.51 6.07 -14.05
CA GLN A 17 6.02 5.99 -12.70
C GLN A 17 5.79 7.29 -11.92
N ASN A 18 6.04 8.45 -12.54
CA ASN A 18 5.77 9.75 -11.93
C ASN A 18 4.28 9.98 -11.63
N SER A 19 3.39 9.54 -12.52
CA SER A 19 1.93 9.60 -12.31
C SER A 19 1.47 8.77 -11.11
N LEU A 20 1.99 7.55 -10.96
CA LEU A 20 1.71 6.67 -9.83
C LEU A 20 2.19 7.28 -8.51
N GLN A 21 3.44 7.76 -8.47
CA GLN A 21 4.00 8.42 -7.29
C GLN A 21 3.20 9.67 -6.89
N SER A 22 2.77 10.47 -7.87
CA SER A 22 1.96 11.66 -7.65
C SER A 22 0.59 11.33 -7.04
N LYS A 23 -0.10 10.31 -7.58
CA LYS A 23 -1.37 9.84 -7.04
C LYS A 23 -1.21 9.31 -5.62
N PHE A 24 -0.23 8.44 -5.38
CA PHE A 24 0.06 7.92 -4.05
C PHE A 24 0.26 9.07 -3.06
N LYS A 25 1.15 10.01 -3.36
CA LYS A 25 1.40 11.19 -2.52
C LYS A 25 0.15 12.04 -2.25
N LYS A 26 -0.75 12.16 -3.23
CA LYS A 26 -2.02 12.89 -3.07
C LYS A 26 -2.95 12.16 -2.11
N TYR A 27 -3.16 10.86 -2.30
CA TYR A 27 -4.11 10.08 -1.50
C TYR A 27 -3.57 9.67 -0.12
N SER A 28 -2.25 9.62 0.05
CA SER A 28 -1.62 9.44 1.38
C SER A 28 -1.81 10.65 2.30
N LYS A 29 -2.20 11.81 1.77
CA LYS A 29 -2.51 13.01 2.56
C LYS A 29 -4.00 13.21 2.82
N MET A 30 -4.85 12.42 2.17
CA MET A 30 -6.29 12.50 2.33
C MET A 30 -6.70 11.58 3.48
N PRO A 31 -7.13 12.10 4.64
CA PRO A 31 -7.52 11.26 5.77
C PRO A 31 -8.81 10.50 5.46
N LEU A 32 -8.96 9.31 6.05
CA LEU A 32 -10.21 8.55 6.04
C LEU A 32 -11.24 9.25 6.94
N ALA A 33 -12.49 9.30 6.47
CA ALA A 33 -13.60 9.85 7.26
C ALA A 33 -13.84 9.06 8.55
N SER A 34 -13.52 7.76 8.58
CA SER A 34 -13.64 6.93 9.79
C SER A 34 -12.50 7.16 10.79
N GLY A 35 -11.42 7.85 10.40
CA GLY A 35 -10.21 8.02 11.22
C GLY A 35 -9.37 6.74 11.39
N MET A 36 -9.78 5.61 10.82
CA MET A 36 -9.08 4.33 10.91
C MET A 36 -7.71 4.39 10.25
N THR A 37 -6.71 3.81 10.90
CA THR A 37 -5.39 3.58 10.33
C THR A 37 -5.38 2.39 9.39
N GLY A 38 -4.34 2.23 8.57
CA GLY A 38 -4.15 1.03 7.75
C GLY A 38 -4.23 -0.25 8.59
N LYS A 39 -3.60 -0.26 9.77
CA LYS A 39 -3.72 -1.37 10.73
C LYS A 39 -5.18 -1.67 11.10
N ASP A 40 -5.93 -0.65 11.49
CA ASP A 40 -7.33 -0.81 11.93
C ASP A 40 -8.21 -1.34 10.78
N VAL A 41 -7.95 -0.90 9.54
CA VAL A 41 -8.67 -1.37 8.35
C VAL A 41 -8.37 -2.84 8.10
N ALA A 42 -7.10 -3.25 8.10
CA ALA A 42 -6.71 -4.65 7.92
C ALA A 42 -7.30 -5.54 9.01
N GLU A 43 -7.14 -5.17 10.29
CA GLU A 43 -7.70 -5.94 11.41
C GLU A 43 -9.22 -6.05 11.32
N LYS A 44 -9.90 -4.94 10.96
CA LYS A 44 -11.35 -4.95 10.81
C LYS A 44 -11.80 -5.88 9.69
N MET A 45 -11.19 -5.82 8.50
CA MET A 45 -11.58 -6.70 7.41
C MET A 45 -11.36 -8.19 7.75
N LEU A 46 -10.25 -8.51 8.41
CA LEU A 46 -9.97 -9.87 8.87
C LEU A 46 -11.08 -10.35 9.82
N HIS A 47 -11.42 -9.53 10.82
CA HIS A 47 -12.49 -9.84 11.77
C HIS A 47 -13.87 -9.94 11.12
N ASP A 48 -14.19 -9.04 10.18
CA ASP A 48 -15.46 -9.05 9.43
C ASP A 48 -15.59 -10.34 8.57
N ASN A 49 -14.48 -10.99 8.22
CA ASN A 49 -14.44 -12.27 7.51
C ASN A 49 -14.19 -13.49 8.43
N GLY A 50 -14.21 -13.31 9.75
CA GLY A 50 -14.00 -14.40 10.72
C GLY A 50 -12.57 -14.95 10.76
N ILE A 51 -11.59 -14.17 10.28
CA ILE A 51 -10.17 -14.52 10.29
C ILE A 51 -9.53 -13.92 11.55
N TYR A 52 -9.06 -14.79 12.44
CA TYR A 52 -8.47 -14.41 13.74
C TYR A 52 -7.04 -14.93 13.93
N ASP A 53 -6.56 -15.77 13.02
CA ASP A 53 -5.24 -16.40 13.07
C ASP A 53 -4.19 -15.65 12.22
N VAL A 54 -4.60 -14.57 11.55
CA VAL A 54 -3.73 -13.66 10.80
C VAL A 54 -3.42 -12.43 11.65
N ARG A 55 -2.15 -12.10 11.81
CA ARG A 55 -1.71 -10.92 12.57
C ARG A 55 -1.33 -9.78 11.63
N VAL A 56 -1.65 -8.55 12.02
CA VAL A 56 -1.21 -7.35 11.29
C VAL A 56 0.04 -6.78 11.98
N THR A 57 1.13 -6.65 11.23
CA THR A 57 2.44 -6.22 11.75
C THR A 57 3.01 -5.06 10.93
N SER A 58 3.84 -4.23 11.57
CA SER A 58 4.56 -3.15 10.88
C SER A 58 5.92 -3.66 10.40
N THR A 59 6.26 -3.39 9.14
CA THR A 59 7.57 -3.64 8.56
C THR A 59 8.26 -2.33 8.20
N PRO A 60 9.58 -2.20 8.45
CA PRO A 60 10.33 -1.01 8.06
C PRO A 60 10.30 -0.78 6.54
N GLY A 61 10.37 0.49 6.14
CA GLY A 61 10.44 0.90 4.74
C GLY A 61 9.14 1.52 4.22
N MET A 62 9.08 1.71 2.90
CA MET A 62 7.93 2.26 2.19
C MET A 62 7.55 1.33 1.05
N LEU A 63 6.24 1.11 0.85
CA LEU A 63 5.73 0.24 -0.23
C LEU A 63 6.29 -1.19 -0.14
N THR A 64 6.49 -1.67 1.08
CA THR A 64 6.97 -3.02 1.41
C THR A 64 5.84 -3.90 1.94
N ASP A 65 4.59 -3.47 1.74
CA ASP A 65 3.38 -4.12 2.19
C ASP A 65 3.22 -5.49 1.51
N HIS A 66 2.96 -6.55 2.28
CA HIS A 66 2.74 -7.90 1.77
C HIS A 66 2.09 -8.83 2.81
N TYR A 67 1.23 -9.75 2.36
CA TYR A 67 0.86 -10.93 3.14
C TYR A 67 1.94 -12.01 3.10
N ASN A 68 2.23 -12.62 4.26
CA ASN A 68 3.11 -13.77 4.40
C ASN A 68 2.31 -15.01 4.85
N PRO A 69 2.11 -16.01 3.98
CA PRO A 69 1.34 -17.21 4.30
C PRO A 69 2.08 -18.18 5.26
N ALA A 70 3.40 -18.12 5.34
CA ALA A 70 4.19 -19.06 6.14
C ALA A 70 3.99 -18.84 7.66
N ASN A 71 3.80 -17.58 8.06
CA ASN A 71 3.59 -17.17 9.46
C ASN A 71 2.23 -16.50 9.69
N LYS A 72 1.37 -16.44 8.65
CA LYS A 72 0.04 -15.81 8.66
C LYS A 72 0.10 -14.37 9.17
N THR A 73 0.86 -13.53 8.49
CA THR A 73 0.97 -12.10 8.85
C THR A 73 0.70 -11.20 7.66
N VAL A 74 -0.12 -10.18 7.85
CA VAL A 74 -0.21 -9.02 6.97
C VAL A 74 0.83 -8.02 7.44
N ASN A 75 1.87 -7.83 6.63
CA ASN A 75 2.95 -6.88 6.94
C ASN A 75 2.67 -5.57 6.21
N LEU A 76 2.48 -4.50 6.96
CA LEU A 76 2.26 -3.17 6.40
C LEU A 76 3.51 -2.33 6.64
N SER A 77 3.92 -1.57 5.63
CA SER A 77 4.96 -0.57 5.74
C SER A 77 4.60 0.48 6.79
N GLU A 78 5.59 1.10 7.45
CA GLU A 78 5.34 2.08 8.53
C GLU A 78 4.41 3.22 8.08
N GLY A 79 4.56 3.67 6.83
CA GLY A 79 3.74 4.71 6.22
C GLY A 79 2.28 4.31 5.96
N VAL A 80 1.96 3.02 5.96
CA VAL A 80 0.60 2.48 5.81
C VAL A 80 0.04 2.06 7.17
N TYR A 81 0.82 1.30 7.95
CA TYR A 81 0.41 0.74 9.24
C TYR A 81 -0.18 1.80 10.17
N GLY A 82 0.52 2.92 10.37
CA GLY A 82 0.11 3.99 11.27
C GLY A 82 -0.65 5.16 10.62
N SER A 83 -0.81 5.15 9.29
CA SER A 83 -1.45 6.27 8.58
C SER A 83 -2.95 6.04 8.47
N ASN A 84 -3.74 7.09 8.72
CA ASN A 84 -5.19 7.10 8.58
C ASN A 84 -5.64 7.66 7.22
N SER A 85 -4.87 7.43 6.16
CA SER A 85 -5.15 7.99 4.84
C SER A 85 -5.89 7.04 3.91
N VAL A 86 -6.54 7.57 2.87
CA VAL A 86 -7.22 6.78 1.83
C VAL A 86 -6.27 5.80 1.16
N ALA A 87 -5.03 6.23 0.90
CA ALA A 87 -4.02 5.32 0.36
C ALA A 87 -3.66 4.20 1.35
N ALA A 88 -3.49 4.52 2.63
CA ALA A 88 -3.15 3.52 3.65
C ALA A 88 -4.27 2.49 3.84
N ALA A 89 -5.52 2.93 3.92
CA ALA A 89 -6.67 2.03 3.97
C ALA A 89 -6.78 1.15 2.72
N ALA A 90 -6.53 1.71 1.53
CA ALA A 90 -6.60 0.95 0.28
C ALA A 90 -5.50 -0.11 0.18
N VAL A 91 -4.27 0.21 0.58
CA VAL A 91 -3.16 -0.77 0.60
C VAL A 91 -3.40 -1.82 1.66
N ALA A 92 -3.75 -1.43 2.89
CA ALA A 92 -4.04 -2.38 3.96
C ALA A 92 -5.25 -3.28 3.67
N ALA A 93 -6.18 -2.83 2.82
CA ALA A 93 -7.30 -3.63 2.35
C ALA A 93 -6.95 -4.55 1.16
N HIS A 94 -5.85 -4.26 0.45
CA HIS A 94 -5.38 -5.06 -0.67
C HIS A 94 -4.57 -6.28 -0.20
N GLU A 95 -3.78 -6.08 0.86
CA GLU A 95 -2.98 -7.12 1.53
C GLU A 95 -3.80 -8.05 2.42
#